data_AF-A0A3D2NNC0-F1
#
_entry.id   AF-A0A3D2NNC0-F1
#
_cell.length_a   1.000
_cell.length_b   1.000
_cell.length_c   1.000
_cell.angle_alpha   90.00
_cell.angle_beta   90.00
_cell.angle_gamma   90.00
#
_symmetry.space_group_name_H-M   'P 1'
#
loop_
_entity.id
_entity.type
_entity.pdbx_description
1 polymer ?
#
loop_
_entity_poly.entity_id
_entity_poly.type
_entity_poly.pdbx_seq_one_letter_code
_entity_poly.pdbx_strand_id
1 'polypeptide(L)'
;FDDVLRSMSPSVAAEFMPGVLGVPNAPFVTDTKSWVELGIKQAIRLAIDSGVDGIVFGTGQQNADLYDLSKQADSVNVGMRPDGTYSITAKGVNGQIGTYTATKETLPEVVGKDLAEKIVREVAADKQNVTYSGLDLKVGGSGMRTFYDHIVPSVANEVLRKFGVGKVATVNTEGGKQIGFQITPEMRAKVEASGVPLFARGNRTGGIALDDLNAVVNGFRKAAQTMPSVHVLADTKDATREVQKWLRENDAMNDAAGLFYNGEIYLFASHIRDTGHAQETFLHEAQHYGLSGIFGDALEEHMLNIYKRNGGMKVKVDARRAKEPALSVVEATNEVLADMAGNGTAKQMNGWDRLVGAVR
;
A
#
# COMPACT_ATOMS: atom_id res chain seq x y z
N PHE A 1 -20.55 -22.13 -24.80
CA PHE A 1 -19.96 -21.75 -23.50
C PHE A 1 -18.55 -22.34 -23.33
N ASP A 2 -18.31 -23.61 -23.68
CA ASP A 2 -16.99 -24.24 -23.55
C ASP A 2 -15.86 -23.62 -24.39
N ASP A 3 -16.13 -23.10 -25.59
CA ASP A 3 -15.08 -22.51 -26.44
C ASP A 3 -14.57 -21.15 -25.94
N VAL A 4 -15.41 -20.38 -25.24
CA VAL A 4 -15.02 -19.07 -24.69
C VAL A 4 -14.07 -19.27 -23.51
N LEU A 5 -14.33 -20.27 -22.67
CA LEU A 5 -13.55 -20.56 -21.46
C LEU A 5 -12.17 -21.15 -21.80
N ARG A 6 -12.04 -21.88 -22.92
CA ARG A 6 -10.75 -22.38 -23.42
C ARG A 6 -9.85 -21.30 -24.03
N SER A 7 -10.41 -20.14 -24.37
CA SER A 7 -9.67 -18.99 -24.91
C SER A 7 -9.14 -18.04 -23.83
N MET A 8 -9.58 -18.21 -22.58
CA MET A 8 -9.18 -17.36 -21.45
C MET A 8 -7.86 -17.83 -20.84
N SER A 9 -7.06 -16.89 -20.33
CA SER A 9 -5.87 -17.25 -19.55
C SER A 9 -6.29 -18.00 -18.28
N PRO A 10 -5.48 -18.96 -17.78
CA PRO A 10 -5.82 -19.73 -16.58
C PRO A 10 -6.14 -18.86 -15.35
N SER A 11 -5.54 -17.67 -15.26
CA SER A 11 -5.85 -16.67 -14.22
C SER A 11 -7.28 -16.14 -14.27
N VAL A 12 -7.81 -15.88 -15.47
CA VAL A 12 -9.18 -15.39 -15.68
C VAL A 12 -10.18 -16.54 -15.61
N ALA A 13 -9.82 -17.71 -16.14
CA ALA A 13 -10.67 -18.89 -16.08
C ALA A 13 -10.89 -19.38 -14.62
N ALA A 14 -9.88 -19.24 -13.76
CA ALA A 14 -9.95 -19.60 -12.34
C ALA A 14 -11.02 -18.82 -11.55
N GLU A 15 -11.37 -17.61 -11.97
CA GLU A 15 -12.44 -16.81 -11.33
C GLU A 15 -13.84 -17.40 -11.56
N PHE A 16 -14.02 -18.17 -12.64
CA PHE A 16 -15.33 -18.70 -13.06
C PHE A 16 -15.41 -20.23 -13.03
N MET A 17 -14.29 -20.93 -12.80
CA MET A 17 -14.22 -22.39 -12.77
C MET A 17 -13.67 -22.91 -11.44
N PRO A 18 -14.52 -23.51 -10.59
CA PRO A 18 -14.07 -24.24 -9.41
C PRO A 18 -13.22 -25.44 -9.84
N GLY A 19 -11.90 -25.36 -9.68
CA GLY A 19 -10.95 -26.44 -10.03
C GLY A 19 -9.78 -26.02 -10.91
N VAL A 20 -9.80 -24.83 -11.49
CA VAL A 20 -8.62 -24.25 -12.16
C VAL A 20 -7.82 -23.47 -11.11
N LEU A 21 -6.65 -23.99 -10.73
CA LEU A 21 -5.73 -23.27 -9.87
C LEU A 21 -5.14 -22.09 -10.67
N GLY A 22 -5.42 -20.86 -10.21
CA GLY A 22 -4.76 -19.67 -10.74
C GLY A 22 -3.25 -19.83 -10.68
N VAL A 23 -2.54 -19.36 -11.70
CA VAL A 23 -1.07 -19.37 -11.70
C VAL A 23 -0.61 -18.60 -10.46
N PRO A 24 0.15 -19.20 -9.54
CA PRO A 24 0.64 -18.48 -8.37
C PRO A 24 1.43 -17.25 -8.81
N ASN A 25 1.18 -16.11 -8.16
CA ASN A 25 1.94 -14.90 -8.45
C ASN A 25 3.44 -15.18 -8.26
N ALA A 26 4.24 -14.75 -9.22
CA ALA A 26 5.68 -14.87 -9.08
C ALA A 26 6.14 -14.08 -7.82
N PRO A 27 7.19 -14.53 -7.11
CA PRO A 27 7.58 -14.00 -5.78
C PRO A 27 7.85 -12.48 -5.69
N PHE A 28 7.86 -11.76 -6.81
CA PHE A 28 8.15 -10.32 -6.93
C PHE A 28 6.99 -9.50 -7.51
N VAL A 29 5.83 -10.11 -7.74
CA VAL A 29 4.60 -9.45 -8.26
C VAL A 29 3.52 -9.41 -7.18
N THR A 30 3.95 -9.29 -5.92
CA THR A 30 3.06 -9.26 -4.74
C THR A 30 2.70 -7.84 -4.34
N ASP A 31 3.62 -6.89 -4.49
CA ASP A 31 3.43 -5.49 -4.12
C ASP A 31 4.32 -4.54 -4.93
N THR A 32 3.94 -3.26 -4.95
CA THR A 32 4.62 -2.23 -5.73
C THR A 32 6.10 -2.09 -5.40
N LYS A 33 6.52 -2.27 -4.14
CA LYS A 33 7.92 -2.11 -3.76
C LYS A 33 8.76 -3.29 -4.23
N SER A 34 8.23 -4.51 -4.13
CA SER A 34 8.91 -5.73 -4.61
C SER A 34 9.18 -5.69 -6.11
N TRP A 35 8.22 -5.21 -6.91
CA TRP A 35 8.41 -5.03 -8.35
C TRP A 35 9.44 -3.94 -8.68
N VAL A 36 9.40 -2.81 -7.97
CA VAL A 36 10.37 -1.71 -8.14
C VAL A 36 11.77 -2.14 -7.75
N GLU A 37 11.95 -2.92 -6.68
CA GLU A 37 13.24 -3.46 -6.27
C GLU A 37 13.81 -4.37 -7.36
N LEU A 38 12.99 -5.26 -7.93
CA LEU A 38 13.41 -6.12 -9.04
C LEU A 38 13.87 -5.28 -10.25
N GLY A 39 13.09 -4.26 -10.60
CA GLY A 39 13.44 -3.34 -11.69
C GLY A 39 14.78 -2.63 -11.45
N ILE A 40 15.02 -2.13 -10.24
CA ILE A 40 16.28 -1.46 -9.87
C ILE A 40 17.46 -2.44 -9.90
N LYS A 41 17.27 -3.67 -9.40
CA LYS A 41 18.29 -4.73 -9.49
C LYS A 41 18.67 -5.07 -10.91
N GLN A 42 17.66 -5.20 -11.78
CA GLN A 42 17.87 -5.45 -13.20
C GLN A 42 18.58 -4.26 -13.86
N ALA A 43 18.22 -3.03 -13.50
CA ALA A 43 18.90 -1.83 -13.97
C ALA A 43 20.37 -1.80 -13.53
N ILE A 44 20.69 -2.19 -12.29
CA ILE A 44 22.07 -2.30 -11.79
C ILE A 44 22.87 -3.32 -12.61
N ARG A 45 22.31 -4.51 -12.85
CA ARG A 45 22.96 -5.52 -13.71
C ARG A 45 23.20 -4.97 -15.12
N LEU A 46 22.16 -4.42 -15.74
CA LEU A 46 22.26 -3.85 -17.09
C LEU A 46 23.31 -2.74 -17.15
N ALA A 47 23.38 -1.88 -16.14
CA ALA A 47 24.36 -0.80 -16.07
C ALA A 47 25.80 -1.32 -15.98
N ILE A 48 26.03 -2.35 -15.15
CA ILE A 48 27.34 -3.01 -15.02
C ILE A 48 27.74 -3.69 -16.32
N ASP A 49 26.82 -4.44 -16.93
CA ASP A 49 27.02 -5.19 -18.18
C ASP A 49 27.29 -4.23 -19.35
N SER A 50 26.61 -3.08 -19.38
CA SER A 50 26.76 -2.06 -20.42
C SER A 50 27.94 -1.11 -20.19
N GLY A 51 28.62 -1.20 -19.04
CA GLY A 51 29.77 -0.36 -18.73
C GLY A 51 29.45 1.11 -18.45
N VAL A 52 28.22 1.45 -18.07
CA VAL A 52 27.83 2.85 -17.76
C VAL A 52 28.16 3.22 -16.31
N ASP A 53 28.36 4.51 -16.07
CA ASP A 53 28.84 5.03 -14.77
C ASP A 53 27.77 5.11 -13.67
N GLY A 54 26.49 5.03 -14.02
CA GLY A 54 25.41 5.26 -13.07
C GLY A 54 24.02 5.07 -13.65
N ILE A 55 23.04 5.16 -12.74
CA ILE A 55 21.61 5.06 -13.05
C ILE A 55 20.94 6.33 -12.55
N VAL A 56 20.08 6.91 -13.38
CA VAL A 56 19.21 8.03 -13.03
C VAL A 56 17.75 7.66 -13.25
N PHE A 57 16.88 8.24 -12.45
CA PHE A 57 15.45 8.04 -12.53
C PHE A 57 14.78 9.31 -13.07
N GLY A 58 13.87 9.15 -14.02
CA GLY A 58 13.02 10.27 -14.45
C GLY A 58 12.09 10.70 -13.33
N THR A 59 11.85 12.01 -13.21
CA THR A 59 10.98 12.56 -12.16
C THR A 59 9.52 12.23 -12.42
N GLY A 60 8.70 12.29 -11.37
CA GLY A 60 7.27 12.09 -11.50
C GLY A 60 6.60 13.15 -12.37
N GLN A 61 7.15 14.37 -12.42
CA GLN A 61 6.68 15.38 -13.36
C GLN A 61 7.01 15.02 -14.80
N GLN A 62 8.25 14.60 -15.09
CA GLN A 62 8.64 14.15 -16.43
C GLN A 62 7.76 12.97 -16.90
N ASN A 63 7.46 12.03 -16.00
CA ASN A 63 6.57 10.91 -16.31
C ASN A 63 5.10 11.35 -16.44
N ALA A 64 4.63 12.29 -15.62
CA ALA A 64 3.29 12.86 -15.78
C ALA A 64 3.14 13.58 -17.13
N ASP A 65 4.16 14.33 -17.55
CA ASP A 65 4.18 15.05 -18.83
C ASP A 65 4.13 14.09 -20.03
N LEU A 66 4.58 12.84 -19.89
CA LEU A 66 4.45 11.82 -20.95
C LEU A 66 2.99 11.42 -21.18
N TYR A 67 2.20 11.30 -20.12
CA TYR A 67 0.82 10.78 -20.13
C TYR A 67 -0.25 11.86 -19.89
N ASP A 68 0.11 13.13 -20.07
CA ASP A 68 -0.78 14.29 -19.94
C ASP A 68 -2.05 14.13 -20.79
N LEU A 69 -3.22 14.36 -20.17
CA LEU A 69 -4.52 14.24 -20.81
C LEU A 69 -4.69 15.26 -21.95
N SER A 70 -3.97 16.39 -21.91
CA SER A 70 -3.93 17.38 -22.99
C SER A 70 -3.39 16.83 -24.31
N LYS A 71 -2.75 15.65 -24.31
CA LYS A 71 -2.30 14.96 -25.53
C LYS A 71 -3.41 14.15 -26.20
N GLN A 72 -4.45 13.80 -25.46
CA GLN A 72 -5.55 12.96 -25.92
C GLN A 72 -6.85 13.75 -26.09
N ALA A 73 -7.07 14.79 -25.26
CA ALA A 73 -8.25 15.64 -25.27
C ALA A 73 -7.91 17.11 -25.49
N ASP A 74 -8.66 17.78 -26.37
CA ASP A 74 -8.66 19.22 -26.57
C ASP A 74 -9.43 19.95 -25.46
N SER A 75 -10.57 19.39 -25.06
CA SER A 75 -11.41 19.94 -24.01
C SER A 75 -12.26 18.88 -23.32
N VAL A 76 -12.54 19.11 -22.04
CA VAL A 76 -13.49 18.34 -21.25
C VAL A 76 -14.52 19.32 -20.69
N ASN A 77 -15.77 19.20 -21.15
CA ASN A 77 -16.88 19.97 -20.63
C ASN A 77 -17.64 19.13 -19.60
N VAL A 78 -17.90 19.71 -18.42
CA VAL A 78 -18.55 19.02 -17.32
C VAL A 78 -19.69 19.87 -16.76
N GLY A 79 -20.87 19.26 -16.64
CA GLY A 79 -22.03 19.85 -16.00
C GLY A 79 -22.61 18.91 -14.94
N MET A 80 -23.20 19.47 -13.88
CA MET A 80 -23.92 18.70 -12.87
C MET A 80 -25.38 18.57 -13.29
N ARG A 81 -25.89 17.34 -13.28
CA ARG A 81 -27.29 17.05 -13.56
C ARG A 81 -28.14 17.18 -12.30
N PRO A 82 -29.46 17.39 -12.45
CA PRO A 82 -30.38 17.49 -11.31
C PRO A 82 -30.42 16.24 -10.41
N ASP A 83 -30.06 15.07 -10.96
CA ASP A 83 -29.98 13.80 -10.24
C ASP A 83 -28.68 13.64 -9.41
N GLY A 84 -27.80 14.66 -9.41
CA GLY A 84 -26.53 14.65 -8.69
C GLY A 84 -25.37 14.00 -9.45
N THR A 85 -25.58 13.53 -10.69
CA THR A 85 -24.51 12.97 -11.54
C THR A 85 -23.80 14.05 -12.37
N TYR A 86 -22.58 13.76 -12.81
CA TYR A 86 -21.82 14.62 -13.72
C TYR A 86 -21.99 14.14 -15.17
N SER A 87 -22.40 15.06 -16.04
CA SER A 87 -22.37 14.90 -17.50
C SER A 87 -21.02 15.37 -18.01
N ILE A 88 -20.26 14.50 -18.67
CA ILE A 88 -18.90 14.77 -19.12
C ILE A 88 -18.84 14.60 -20.62
N THR A 89 -18.45 15.64 -21.33
CA THR A 89 -18.22 15.60 -22.78
C THR A 89 -16.76 15.89 -23.05
N ALA A 90 -16.03 14.87 -23.51
CA ALA A 90 -14.62 14.99 -23.88
C ALA A 90 -14.50 15.10 -25.40
N LYS A 91 -13.82 16.15 -25.87
CA LYS A 91 -13.42 16.30 -27.26
C LYS A 91 -11.95 15.87 -27.39
N GLY A 92 -11.70 14.81 -28.15
CA GLY A 92 -10.37 14.34 -28.50
C GLY A 92 -9.66 15.29 -29.46
N VAL A 93 -8.32 15.26 -29.45
CA VAL A 93 -7.46 16.05 -30.36
C VAL A 93 -7.70 15.71 -31.84
N ASN A 94 -8.24 14.53 -32.13
CA ASN A 94 -8.64 14.08 -33.47
C ASN A 94 -10.08 14.50 -33.85
N GLY A 95 -10.75 15.30 -33.01
CA GLY A 95 -12.12 15.74 -33.20
C GLY A 95 -13.19 14.72 -32.79
N GLN A 96 -12.82 13.53 -32.29
CA GLN A 96 -13.78 12.59 -31.74
C GLN A 96 -14.42 13.13 -30.47
N ILE A 97 -15.71 12.88 -30.29
CA ILE A 97 -16.46 13.33 -29.12
C ILE A 97 -16.97 12.10 -28.37
N GLY A 98 -16.60 12.00 -27.09
CA GLY A 98 -17.12 11.01 -26.16
C GLY A 98 -17.99 11.70 -25.11
N THR A 99 -19.16 11.12 -24.81
CA THR A 99 -20.03 11.59 -23.72
C THR A 99 -20.15 10.49 -22.68
N TYR A 100 -19.94 10.88 -21.43
CA TYR A 100 -19.92 9.98 -20.28
C TYR A 100 -20.81 10.55 -19.17
N THR A 101 -21.26 9.65 -18.30
CA THR A 101 -21.97 10.00 -17.07
C THR A 101 -21.26 9.33 -15.91
N ALA A 102 -20.98 10.09 -14.87
CA ALA A 102 -20.32 9.57 -13.68
C ALA A 102 -20.96 10.13 -12.41
N THR A 103 -20.97 9.34 -11.34
CA THR A 103 -21.23 9.86 -9.99
C THR A 103 -19.95 10.46 -9.44
N LYS A 104 -20.02 11.13 -8.29
CA LYS A 104 -18.82 11.62 -7.60
C LYS A 104 -17.79 10.50 -7.35
N GLU A 105 -18.28 9.30 -7.10
CA GLU A 105 -17.48 8.11 -6.78
C GLU A 105 -16.80 7.52 -8.03
N THR A 106 -17.48 7.50 -9.17
CA THR A 106 -16.94 6.93 -10.43
C THR A 106 -16.25 7.96 -11.32
N LEU A 107 -16.37 9.25 -11.01
CA LEU A 107 -15.72 10.34 -11.75
C LEU A 107 -14.20 10.16 -11.90
N PRO A 108 -13.43 9.72 -10.87
CA PRO A 108 -12.01 9.43 -11.01
C PRO A 108 -11.66 8.39 -12.09
N GLU A 109 -12.56 7.45 -12.39
CA GLU A 109 -12.35 6.42 -13.41
C GLU A 109 -12.47 6.96 -14.84
N VAL A 110 -13.26 8.03 -15.02
CA VAL A 110 -13.53 8.63 -16.33
C VAL A 110 -12.52 9.70 -16.70
N VAL A 111 -12.17 10.57 -15.74
CA VAL A 111 -11.34 11.76 -15.99
C VAL A 111 -10.00 11.77 -15.25
N GLY A 112 -9.74 10.74 -14.44
CA GLY A 112 -8.58 10.68 -13.55
C GLY A 112 -8.82 11.39 -12.22
N LYS A 113 -8.15 10.91 -11.16
CA LYS A 113 -8.35 11.37 -9.78
C LYS A 113 -8.17 12.88 -9.59
N ASP A 114 -7.10 13.45 -10.16
CA ASP A 114 -6.77 14.86 -9.96
C ASP A 114 -7.80 15.79 -10.63
N LEU A 115 -8.25 15.47 -11.85
CA LEU A 115 -9.31 16.23 -12.54
C LEU A 115 -10.67 16.03 -11.87
N ALA A 116 -10.97 14.81 -11.40
CA ALA A 116 -12.19 14.53 -10.65
C ALA A 116 -12.29 15.38 -9.37
N GLU A 117 -11.21 15.48 -8.59
CA GLU A 117 -11.17 16.34 -7.41
C GLU A 117 -11.33 17.83 -7.75
N LYS A 118 -10.81 18.28 -8.91
CA LYS A 118 -11.01 19.65 -9.41
C LYS A 118 -12.47 19.89 -9.81
N ILE A 119 -13.07 18.97 -10.57
CA ILE A 119 -14.48 19.01 -10.96
C ILE A 119 -15.40 19.07 -9.75
N VAL A 120 -15.20 18.21 -8.75
CA VAL A 120 -16.04 18.20 -7.54
C VAL A 120 -15.98 19.53 -6.79
N ARG A 121 -14.85 20.23 -6.85
CA ARG A 121 -14.68 21.55 -6.22
C ARG A 121 -15.30 22.68 -7.04
N GLU A 122 -15.16 22.66 -8.36
CA GLU A 122 -15.54 23.77 -9.24
C GLU A 122 -16.97 23.67 -9.77
N VAL A 123 -17.48 22.45 -9.94
CA VAL A 123 -18.86 22.15 -10.34
C VAL A 123 -19.68 21.84 -9.08
N ALA A 124 -19.93 22.88 -8.28
CA ALA A 124 -20.77 22.83 -7.09
C ALA A 124 -21.95 23.80 -7.21
N ALA A 125 -23.16 23.29 -6.97
CA ALA A 125 -24.49 23.90 -6.74
C ALA A 125 -24.98 25.10 -7.60
N ASP A 126 -24.14 25.92 -8.23
CA ASP A 126 -24.52 27.16 -8.92
C ASP A 126 -23.73 27.46 -10.21
N LYS A 127 -22.85 26.56 -10.66
CA LYS A 127 -22.17 26.66 -11.96
C LYS A 127 -22.56 25.49 -12.85
N GLN A 128 -23.45 25.75 -13.81
CA GLN A 128 -24.11 24.68 -14.58
C GLN A 128 -23.17 23.96 -15.55
N ASN A 129 -22.11 24.59 -16.07
CA ASN A 129 -21.12 23.94 -16.94
C ASN A 129 -19.72 24.56 -16.79
N VAL A 130 -18.69 23.74 -16.62
CA VAL A 130 -17.28 24.15 -16.59
C VAL A 130 -16.55 23.45 -17.75
N THR A 131 -15.70 24.18 -18.47
CA THR A 131 -14.85 23.63 -19.53
C THR A 131 -13.40 23.67 -19.09
N TYR A 132 -12.74 22.51 -19.14
CA TYR A 132 -11.30 22.37 -18.92
C TYR A 132 -10.61 22.21 -20.27
N SER A 133 -9.58 23.00 -20.53
CA SER A 133 -8.75 22.90 -21.75
C SER A 133 -7.31 23.34 -21.49
N GLY A 134 -6.39 22.97 -22.38
CA GLY A 134 -4.99 23.41 -22.28
C GLY A 134 -4.34 23.04 -20.93
N LEU A 135 -3.91 24.06 -20.17
CA LEU A 135 -3.28 23.87 -18.85
C LEU A 135 -4.20 23.18 -17.84
N ASP A 136 -5.51 23.31 -17.99
CA ASP A 136 -6.46 22.65 -17.09
C ASP A 136 -6.55 21.13 -17.30
N LEU A 137 -6.11 20.65 -18.46
CA LEU A 137 -6.02 19.22 -18.78
C LEU A 137 -4.67 18.62 -18.39
N LYS A 138 -3.70 19.46 -17.98
CA LYS A 138 -2.44 19.04 -17.36
C LYS A 138 -2.62 18.66 -15.90
N VAL A 139 -3.64 17.86 -15.65
CA VAL A 139 -4.06 17.35 -14.35
C VAL A 139 -3.92 15.83 -14.39
N GLY A 140 -3.41 15.27 -13.32
CA GLY A 140 -2.88 13.91 -13.33
C GLY A 140 -1.36 13.94 -13.22
N GLY A 141 -0.85 13.13 -12.30
CA GLY A 141 0.57 13.10 -11.99
C GLY A 141 0.84 13.05 -10.49
N SER A 142 -0.16 13.23 -9.63
CA SER A 142 0.00 13.00 -8.18
C SER A 142 0.50 11.58 -7.89
N GLY A 143 -0.07 10.58 -8.57
CA GLY A 143 0.40 9.19 -8.52
C GLY A 143 1.81 9.02 -9.09
N MET A 144 2.12 9.65 -10.23
CA MET A 144 3.46 9.58 -10.84
C MET A 144 4.52 10.26 -9.96
N ARG A 145 4.24 11.43 -9.39
CA ARG A 145 5.09 12.11 -8.40
C ARG A 145 5.29 11.25 -7.18
N THR A 146 4.23 10.68 -6.62
CA THR A 146 4.36 9.75 -5.48
C THR A 146 5.23 8.55 -5.83
N PHE A 147 5.04 7.95 -7.00
CA PHE A 147 5.78 6.77 -7.42
C PHE A 147 7.25 7.09 -7.72
N TYR A 148 7.52 8.01 -8.64
CA TYR A 148 8.88 8.32 -9.12
C TYR A 148 9.68 9.20 -8.15
N ASP A 149 9.04 10.08 -7.38
CA ASP A 149 9.75 11.00 -6.48
C ASP A 149 9.85 10.48 -5.03
N HIS A 150 9.04 9.47 -4.65
CA HIS A 150 9.08 8.88 -3.31
C HIS A 150 9.32 7.38 -3.28
N ILE A 151 8.55 6.57 -4.02
CA ILE A 151 8.68 5.11 -3.96
C ILE A 151 10.01 4.65 -4.58
N VAL A 152 10.31 5.08 -5.80
CA VAL A 152 11.54 4.67 -6.52
C VAL A 152 12.81 5.05 -5.72
N PRO A 153 13.00 6.30 -5.23
CA PRO A 153 14.16 6.66 -4.43
C PRO A 153 14.25 5.90 -3.10
N SER A 154 13.10 5.64 -2.44
CA SER A 154 13.07 4.87 -1.19
C SER A 154 13.56 3.45 -1.41
N VAL A 155 13.03 2.77 -2.42
CA VAL A 155 13.41 1.38 -2.73
C VAL A 155 14.86 1.32 -3.23
N ALA A 156 15.31 2.30 -4.04
CA ALA A 156 16.70 2.38 -4.46
C ALA A 156 17.65 2.46 -3.26
N ASN A 157 17.32 3.28 -2.25
CA ASN A 157 18.12 3.35 -1.01
C ASN A 157 18.17 2.01 -0.27
N GLU A 158 17.07 1.25 -0.23
CA GLU A 158 17.05 -0.08 0.38
C GLU A 158 17.95 -1.07 -0.38
N VAL A 159 17.91 -1.05 -1.71
CA VAL A 159 18.79 -1.87 -2.56
C VAL A 159 20.26 -1.49 -2.35
N LEU A 160 20.58 -0.20 -2.38
CA LEU A 160 21.95 0.30 -2.23
C LEU A 160 22.56 -0.08 -0.87
N ARG A 161 21.76 -0.06 0.22
CA ARG A 161 22.21 -0.55 1.53
C ARG A 161 22.63 -2.03 1.50
N LYS A 162 21.95 -2.89 0.72
CA LYS A 162 22.32 -4.31 0.57
C LYS A 162 23.65 -4.48 -0.17
N PHE A 163 24.03 -3.51 -0.99
CA PHE A 163 25.35 -3.43 -1.61
C PHE A 163 26.42 -2.85 -0.70
N GLY A 164 26.04 -2.27 0.46
CA GLY A 164 26.98 -1.58 1.36
C GLY A 164 27.34 -0.18 0.89
N VAL A 165 26.65 0.37 -0.10
CA VAL A 165 26.95 1.69 -0.68
C VAL A 165 25.99 2.77 -0.18
N GLY A 166 26.34 4.03 -0.49
CA GLY A 166 25.60 5.22 -0.09
C GLY A 166 24.17 5.30 -0.64
N LYS A 167 23.51 6.43 -0.36
CA LYS A 167 22.14 6.69 -0.82
C LYS A 167 22.12 7.22 -2.25
N VAL A 168 20.93 7.21 -2.86
CA VAL A 168 20.69 8.00 -4.07
C VAL A 168 21.01 9.48 -3.80
N ALA A 169 21.49 10.16 -4.83
CA ALA A 169 21.89 11.55 -4.79
C ALA A 169 21.45 12.25 -6.09
N THR A 170 21.58 13.57 -6.11
CA THR A 170 21.40 14.34 -7.33
C THR A 170 22.57 14.11 -8.27
N VAL A 171 22.30 13.59 -9.45
CA VAL A 171 23.23 13.40 -10.55
C VAL A 171 22.96 14.46 -11.61
N ASN A 172 24.00 15.16 -12.05
CA ASN A 172 23.89 16.09 -13.17
C ASN A 172 24.01 15.30 -14.47
N THR A 173 22.99 15.35 -15.31
CA THR A 173 23.01 14.81 -16.68
C THR A 173 22.90 15.95 -17.68
N GLU A 174 23.14 15.68 -18.96
CA GLU A 174 22.93 16.67 -20.04
C GLU A 174 21.47 17.19 -20.07
N GLY A 175 20.50 16.36 -19.64
CA GLY A 175 19.09 16.71 -19.51
C GLY A 175 18.70 17.38 -18.18
N GLY A 176 19.68 17.76 -17.35
CA GLY A 176 19.46 18.45 -16.08
C GLY A 176 19.72 17.58 -14.84
N LYS A 177 19.28 18.07 -13.68
CA LYS A 177 19.47 17.39 -12.39
C LYS A 177 18.45 16.27 -12.23
N GLN A 178 18.92 15.05 -11.98
CA GLN A 178 18.09 13.86 -11.78
C GLN A 178 18.46 13.17 -10.46
N ILE A 179 17.53 12.44 -9.85
CA ILE A 179 17.86 11.55 -8.74
C ILE A 179 18.45 10.26 -9.31
N GLY A 180 19.56 9.80 -8.74
CA GLY A 180 20.25 8.62 -9.23
C GLY A 180 21.37 8.18 -8.30
N PHE A 181 22.22 7.28 -8.79
CA PHE A 181 23.40 6.83 -8.08
C PHE A 181 24.46 6.34 -9.08
N GLN A 182 25.72 6.38 -8.67
CA GLN A 182 26.82 5.84 -9.45
C GLN A 182 26.99 4.34 -9.19
N ILE A 183 27.42 3.62 -10.22
CA ILE A 183 27.86 2.23 -10.07
C ILE A 183 29.28 2.24 -9.49
N THR A 184 29.42 1.83 -8.23
CA THR A 184 30.73 1.82 -7.57
C THR A 184 31.54 0.58 -7.98
N PRO A 185 32.89 0.63 -7.87
CA PRO A 185 33.73 -0.57 -8.04
C PRO A 185 33.32 -1.72 -7.12
N GLU A 186 32.90 -1.41 -5.89
CA GLU A 186 32.41 -2.40 -4.91
C GLU A 186 31.12 -3.08 -5.38
N MET A 187 30.17 -2.33 -5.95
CA MET A 187 28.96 -2.89 -6.55
C MET A 187 29.29 -3.81 -7.71
N ARG A 188 30.17 -3.35 -8.62
CA ARG A 188 30.63 -4.13 -9.78
C ARG A 188 31.26 -5.45 -9.33
N ALA A 189 32.23 -5.39 -8.40
CA ALA A 189 32.88 -6.57 -7.85
C ALA A 189 31.90 -7.54 -7.17
N LYS A 190 30.92 -7.03 -6.42
CA LYS A 190 29.91 -7.85 -5.74
C LYS A 190 28.95 -8.53 -6.73
N VAL A 191 28.54 -7.83 -7.79
CA VAL A 191 27.70 -8.40 -8.84
C VAL A 191 28.46 -9.43 -9.67
N GLU A 192 29.73 -9.19 -9.99
CA GLU A 192 30.58 -10.14 -10.72
C GLU A 192 30.87 -11.40 -9.88
N ALA A 193 31.12 -11.24 -8.57
CA ALA A 193 31.45 -12.35 -7.69
C ALA A 193 30.23 -13.19 -7.26
N SER A 194 29.06 -12.58 -7.07
CA SER A 194 27.92 -13.21 -6.39
C SER A 194 26.59 -13.00 -7.09
N GLY A 195 26.58 -12.33 -8.25
CA GLY A 195 25.37 -11.83 -8.89
C GLY A 195 24.80 -10.61 -8.17
N VAL A 196 23.74 -10.02 -8.74
CA VAL A 196 22.95 -9.03 -8.02
C VAL A 196 22.38 -9.70 -6.78
N PRO A 197 22.46 -9.09 -5.57
CA PRO A 197 21.94 -9.66 -4.35
C PRO A 197 20.55 -10.21 -4.58
N LEU A 198 20.43 -11.53 -4.47
CA LEU A 198 19.16 -12.24 -4.59
C LEU A 198 18.15 -11.57 -3.67
N PHE A 199 16.87 -11.69 -4.01
CA PHE A 199 15.85 -11.53 -3.00
C PHE A 199 16.05 -12.66 -1.98
N ALA A 200 16.90 -12.43 -0.99
CA ALA A 200 16.50 -12.87 0.32
C ALA A 200 15.28 -11.99 0.62
N ARG A 201 14.08 -12.59 0.78
CA ARG A 201 13.18 -12.10 1.83
C ARG A 201 14.06 -12.23 3.07
N GLY A 202 14.88 -11.20 3.31
CA GLY A 202 15.87 -11.26 4.36
C GLY A 202 15.07 -11.56 5.60
N ASN A 203 15.51 -12.54 6.39
CA ASN A 203 15.30 -12.45 7.83
C ASN A 203 15.52 -10.98 8.16
N ARG A 204 14.44 -10.25 8.45
CA ARG A 204 14.55 -8.89 8.95
C ARG A 204 15.22 -9.07 10.31
N THR A 205 16.54 -9.00 10.36
CA THR A 205 17.31 -8.90 11.61
C THR A 205 17.19 -7.48 12.14
N GLY A 206 15.94 -7.05 12.33
CA GLY A 206 15.56 -5.70 12.76
C GLY A 206 14.15 -5.66 13.34
N GLY A 207 13.61 -6.82 13.73
CA GLY A 207 12.42 -6.91 14.53
C GLY A 207 12.64 -6.37 15.96
N ILE A 208 11.56 -6.11 16.67
CA ILE A 208 11.59 -5.73 18.08
C ILE A 208 12.28 -6.81 18.93
N ALA A 209 12.95 -6.44 20.03
CA ALA A 209 13.47 -7.42 20.97
C ALA A 209 12.33 -8.24 21.59
N LEU A 210 12.54 -9.55 21.80
CA LEU A 210 11.55 -10.43 22.42
C LEU A 210 11.11 -9.93 23.79
N ASP A 211 12.03 -9.39 24.59
CA ASP A 211 11.72 -8.87 25.93
C ASP A 211 10.78 -7.65 25.86
N ASP A 212 10.99 -6.76 24.89
CA ASP A 212 10.11 -5.61 24.67
C ASP A 212 8.72 -6.03 24.19
N LEU A 213 8.64 -7.03 23.31
CA LEU A 213 7.37 -7.59 22.84
C LEU A 213 6.62 -8.29 23.99
N ASN A 214 7.32 -9.05 24.82
CA ASN A 214 6.77 -9.65 26.03
C ASN A 214 6.30 -8.60 27.03
N ALA A 215 7.03 -7.50 27.21
CA ALA A 215 6.61 -6.39 28.07
C ALA A 215 5.31 -5.74 27.57
N VAL A 216 5.13 -5.58 26.26
CA VAL A 216 3.88 -5.10 25.65
C VAL A 216 2.72 -6.06 25.96
N VAL A 217 2.89 -7.36 25.68
CA VAL A 217 1.85 -8.37 25.94
C VAL A 217 1.50 -8.45 27.43
N ASN A 218 2.48 -8.36 28.31
CA ASN A 218 2.25 -8.35 29.76
C ASN A 218 1.50 -7.10 30.24
N GLY A 219 1.64 -5.96 29.56
CA GLY A 219 0.81 -4.79 29.80
C GLY A 219 -0.66 -5.09 29.56
N PHE A 220 -0.98 -5.67 28.40
CA PHE A 220 -2.37 -6.03 28.05
C PHE A 220 -2.95 -7.13 28.95
N ARG A 221 -2.16 -8.14 29.32
CA ARG A 221 -2.58 -9.19 30.29
C ARG A 221 -3.05 -8.62 31.62
N LYS A 222 -2.45 -7.52 32.08
CA LYS A 222 -2.85 -6.86 33.33
C LYS A 222 -4.18 -6.11 33.18
N ALA A 223 -4.41 -5.51 32.02
CA ALA A 223 -5.62 -4.77 31.72
C ALA A 223 -6.83 -5.67 31.39
N ALA A 224 -6.60 -6.86 30.82
CA ALA A 224 -7.63 -7.78 30.34
C ALA A 224 -7.48 -9.19 30.95
N GLN A 225 -8.34 -9.53 31.93
CA GLN A 225 -8.28 -10.82 32.62
C GLN A 225 -8.79 -12.01 31.78
N THR A 226 -9.61 -11.74 30.75
CA THR A 226 -10.21 -12.75 29.85
C THR A 226 -9.43 -12.94 28.54
N MET A 227 -8.17 -12.51 28.51
CA MET A 227 -7.36 -12.50 27.31
C MET A 227 -7.00 -13.92 26.83
N PRO A 228 -7.09 -14.24 25.53
CA PRO A 228 -6.66 -15.53 25.00
C PRO A 228 -5.17 -15.79 25.20
N SER A 229 -4.74 -17.05 25.02
CA SER A 229 -3.33 -17.40 25.00
C SER A 229 -2.59 -16.59 23.93
N VAL A 230 -1.45 -16.01 24.32
CA VAL A 230 -0.58 -15.23 23.41
C VAL A 230 0.79 -15.88 23.38
N HIS A 231 1.20 -16.30 22.18
CA HIS A 231 2.49 -16.88 21.86
C HIS A 231 3.39 -15.79 21.28
N VAL A 232 4.42 -15.41 22.02
CA VAL A 232 5.44 -14.47 21.55
C VAL A 232 6.61 -15.28 21.02
N LEU A 233 6.85 -15.20 19.71
CA LEU A 233 7.85 -15.98 19.00
C LEU A 233 8.86 -15.06 18.33
N ALA A 234 10.10 -15.53 18.19
CA ALA A 234 11.14 -14.72 17.54
C ALA A 234 10.85 -14.56 16.05
N ASP A 235 10.37 -15.63 15.41
CA ASP A 235 10.08 -15.67 13.98
C ASP A 235 8.93 -16.64 13.67
N THR A 236 8.32 -16.50 12.49
CA THR A 236 7.24 -17.38 12.00
C THR A 236 7.68 -18.85 11.90
N LYS A 237 8.97 -19.11 11.65
CA LYS A 237 9.53 -20.47 11.64
C LYS A 237 9.57 -21.15 13.01
N ASP A 238 9.41 -20.39 14.09
CA ASP A 238 9.44 -20.91 15.46
C ASP A 238 8.03 -21.34 15.93
N ALA A 239 7.00 -21.12 15.11
CA ALA A 239 5.63 -21.57 15.39
C ALA A 239 5.47 -23.09 15.26
N THR A 240 4.33 -23.62 15.70
CA THR A 240 3.99 -25.04 15.54
C THR A 240 3.89 -25.43 14.06
N ARG A 241 3.97 -26.74 13.75
CA ARG A 241 3.92 -27.22 12.35
C ARG A 241 2.61 -26.84 11.67
N GLU A 242 1.52 -26.86 12.42
CA GLU A 242 0.17 -26.53 12.01
C GLU A 242 0.07 -25.04 11.65
N VAL A 243 0.57 -24.16 12.52
CA VAL A 243 0.61 -22.72 12.28
C VAL A 243 1.50 -22.38 11.09
N GLN A 244 2.70 -22.97 11.01
CA GLN A 244 3.57 -22.78 9.87
C GLN A 244 2.96 -23.27 8.55
N LYS A 245 2.19 -24.36 8.58
CA LYS A 245 1.46 -24.86 7.41
C LYS A 245 0.42 -23.84 6.98
N TRP A 246 -0.39 -23.33 7.92
CA TRP A 246 -1.39 -22.30 7.63
C TRP A 246 -0.74 -21.04 7.04
N LEU A 247 0.36 -20.57 7.65
CA LEU A 247 1.11 -19.42 7.16
C LEU A 247 1.64 -19.63 5.73
N ARG A 248 2.08 -20.84 5.38
CA ARG A 248 2.51 -21.17 4.01
C ARG A 248 1.35 -21.17 3.02
N GLU A 249 0.22 -21.75 3.40
CA GLU A 249 -0.98 -21.83 2.56
C GLU A 249 -1.59 -20.45 2.28
N ASN A 250 -1.32 -19.47 3.14
CA ASN A 250 -1.79 -18.08 3.02
C ASN A 250 -0.67 -17.08 2.62
N ASP A 251 0.49 -17.56 2.15
CA ASP A 251 1.70 -16.75 1.80
C ASP A 251 2.17 -15.77 2.90
N ALA A 252 1.83 -16.05 4.15
CA ALA A 252 2.07 -15.19 5.32
C ALA A 252 3.39 -15.51 6.07
N MET A 253 4.17 -16.49 5.59
CA MET A 253 5.37 -16.97 6.29
C MET A 253 6.45 -15.92 6.53
N ASN A 254 6.51 -14.83 5.75
CA ASN A 254 7.67 -13.94 5.74
C ASN A 254 7.32 -12.47 6.07
N ASP A 255 6.08 -12.24 6.46
CA ASP A 255 5.47 -10.92 6.57
C ASP A 255 4.48 -10.82 7.72
N ALA A 256 3.93 -11.94 8.20
CA ALA A 256 3.06 -11.96 9.37
C ALA A 256 3.76 -11.39 10.61
N ALA A 257 3.30 -10.23 11.06
CA ALA A 257 3.64 -9.66 12.36
C ALA A 257 2.84 -10.31 13.50
N GLY A 258 1.61 -10.71 13.20
CA GLY A 258 0.72 -11.43 14.10
C GLY A 258 -0.11 -12.45 13.34
N LEU A 259 -0.75 -13.34 14.09
CA LEU A 259 -1.72 -14.31 13.59
C LEU A 259 -2.69 -14.71 14.71
N PHE A 260 -3.98 -14.59 14.46
CA PHE A 260 -5.01 -15.29 15.20
C PHE A 260 -5.29 -16.67 14.58
N TYR A 261 -5.05 -17.73 15.36
CA TYR A 261 -5.28 -19.10 14.91
C TYR A 261 -5.82 -19.96 16.04
N ASN A 262 -6.95 -20.65 15.79
CA ASN A 262 -7.61 -21.54 16.74
C ASN A 262 -7.88 -20.93 18.13
N GLY A 263 -8.27 -19.66 18.20
CA GLY A 263 -8.58 -18.99 19.47
C GLY A 263 -7.35 -18.48 20.22
N GLU A 264 -6.16 -18.61 19.64
CA GLU A 264 -4.90 -18.13 20.21
C GLU A 264 -4.28 -17.06 19.32
N ILE A 265 -3.50 -16.18 19.95
CA ILE A 265 -2.78 -15.09 19.28
C ILE A 265 -1.31 -15.46 19.19
N TYR A 266 -0.71 -15.29 18.02
CA TYR A 266 0.71 -15.45 17.76
C TYR A 266 1.27 -14.09 17.37
N LEU A 267 2.42 -13.69 17.93
CA LEU A 267 3.13 -12.47 17.58
C LEU A 267 4.57 -12.82 17.21
N PHE A 268 5.05 -12.31 16.08
CA PHE A 268 6.35 -12.64 15.50
C PHE A 268 7.29 -11.43 15.56
N ALA A 269 8.26 -11.48 16.47
CA ALA A 269 9.15 -10.36 16.77
C ALA A 269 9.90 -9.86 15.53
N SER A 270 10.36 -10.76 14.65
CA SER A 270 11.09 -10.45 13.42
C SER A 270 10.34 -9.54 12.44
N HIS A 271 9.01 -9.47 12.53
CA HIS A 271 8.16 -8.65 11.65
C HIS A 271 7.53 -7.45 12.36
N ILE A 272 7.78 -7.27 13.65
CA ILE A 272 7.31 -6.13 14.45
C ILE A 272 8.44 -5.08 14.56
N ARG A 273 8.15 -3.80 14.32
CA ARG A 273 9.18 -2.77 14.12
C ARG A 273 9.58 -2.08 15.41
N ASP A 274 8.60 -1.82 16.26
CA ASP A 274 8.76 -1.14 17.54
C ASP A 274 7.56 -1.46 18.45
N THR A 275 7.58 -0.94 19.67
CA THR A 275 6.53 -1.19 20.67
C THR A 275 5.16 -0.69 20.24
N GLY A 276 5.08 0.36 19.42
CA GLY A 276 3.80 0.83 18.87
C GLY A 276 3.23 -0.18 17.88
N HIS A 277 4.07 -0.65 16.94
CA HIS A 277 3.68 -1.71 16.00
C HIS A 277 3.23 -2.98 16.75
N ALA A 278 3.91 -3.34 17.84
CA ALA A 278 3.53 -4.50 18.66
C ALA A 278 2.11 -4.37 19.24
N GLN A 279 1.75 -3.18 19.72
CA GLN A 279 0.43 -2.91 20.29
C GLN A 279 -0.66 -2.95 19.22
N GLU A 280 -0.36 -2.40 18.05
CA GLU A 280 -1.27 -2.38 16.90
C GLU A 280 -1.54 -3.80 16.39
N THR A 281 -0.48 -4.58 16.18
CA THR A 281 -0.59 -5.99 15.80
C THR A 281 -1.40 -6.76 16.84
N PHE A 282 -1.10 -6.60 18.13
CA PHE A 282 -1.85 -7.30 19.18
C PHE A 282 -3.34 -6.94 19.19
N LEU A 283 -3.70 -5.66 19.08
CA LEU A 283 -5.10 -5.22 19.04
C LEU A 283 -5.83 -5.71 17.78
N HIS A 284 -5.13 -5.82 16.66
CA HIS A 284 -5.65 -6.41 15.43
C HIS A 284 -5.94 -7.91 15.64
N GLU A 285 -5.00 -8.69 16.17
CA GLU A 285 -5.24 -10.12 16.42
C GLU A 285 -6.32 -10.34 17.49
N ALA A 286 -6.38 -9.48 18.51
CA ALA A 286 -7.40 -9.54 19.57
C ALA A 286 -8.81 -9.28 19.03
N GLN A 287 -8.97 -8.54 17.94
CA GLN A 287 -10.28 -8.36 17.30
C GLN A 287 -10.85 -9.65 16.77
N HIS A 288 -10.02 -10.52 16.21
CA HIS A 288 -10.50 -11.81 15.69
C HIS A 288 -11.05 -12.73 16.80
N TYR A 289 -10.68 -12.47 18.06
CA TYR A 289 -11.32 -13.09 19.23
C TYR A 289 -12.57 -12.32 19.72
N GLY A 290 -12.61 -11.01 19.51
CA GLY A 290 -13.69 -10.11 19.91
C GLY A 290 -13.23 -9.09 20.96
N LEU A 291 -13.02 -7.84 20.53
CA LEU A 291 -12.46 -6.77 21.38
C LEU A 291 -13.28 -6.52 22.66
N SER A 292 -14.60 -6.50 22.57
CA SER A 292 -15.47 -6.27 23.73
C SER A 292 -15.38 -7.38 24.78
N GLY A 293 -15.11 -8.62 24.36
CA GLY A 293 -14.89 -9.73 25.29
C GLY A 293 -13.54 -9.66 26.03
N ILE A 294 -12.57 -8.93 25.49
CA ILE A 294 -11.22 -8.79 26.04
C ILE A 294 -11.08 -7.49 26.85
N PHE A 295 -11.58 -6.37 26.33
CA PHE A 295 -11.33 -5.02 26.86
C PHE A 295 -12.58 -4.27 27.32
N GLY A 296 -13.77 -4.86 27.14
CA GLY A 296 -15.06 -4.23 27.46
C GLY A 296 -15.47 -3.11 26.49
N ASP A 297 -16.70 -2.62 26.68
CA ASP A 297 -17.37 -1.68 25.76
C ASP A 297 -16.67 -0.32 25.62
N ALA A 298 -15.84 0.07 26.60
CA ALA A 298 -15.13 1.35 26.61
C ALA A 298 -14.15 1.49 25.42
N LEU A 299 -13.54 0.37 24.98
CA LEU A 299 -12.63 0.37 23.85
C LEU A 299 -13.37 0.63 22.53
N GLU A 300 -14.55 0.06 22.35
CA GLU A 300 -15.39 0.32 21.18
C GLU A 300 -15.79 1.80 21.10
N GLU A 301 -16.16 2.40 22.23
CA GLU A 301 -16.51 3.82 22.29
C GLU A 301 -15.32 4.70 21.87
N HIS A 302 -14.10 4.34 22.27
CA HIS A 302 -12.88 5.05 21.88
C HIS A 302 -12.62 4.93 20.37
N MET A 303 -12.78 3.73 19.79
CA MET A 303 -12.65 3.50 18.35
C MET A 303 -13.70 4.29 17.54
N LEU A 304 -14.96 4.28 17.98
CA LEU A 304 -16.02 5.07 17.38
C LEU A 304 -15.71 6.57 17.46
N ASN A 305 -15.12 7.04 18.56
CA ASN A 305 -14.70 8.42 18.70
C ASN A 305 -13.55 8.78 17.75
N ILE A 306 -12.58 7.89 17.54
CA ILE A 306 -11.49 8.08 16.55
C ILE A 306 -12.08 8.20 15.14
N TYR A 307 -12.99 7.30 14.77
CA TYR A 307 -13.69 7.37 13.49
C TYR A 307 -14.47 8.70 13.32
N LYS A 308 -15.28 9.08 14.31
CA LYS A 308 -16.15 10.27 14.22
C LYS A 308 -15.37 11.59 14.18
N ARG A 309 -14.26 11.68 14.90
CA ARG A 309 -13.52 12.94 15.11
C ARG A 309 -12.36 13.16 14.15
N ASN A 310 -11.98 12.15 13.37
CA ASN A 310 -10.87 12.24 12.43
C ASN A 310 -11.37 12.04 10.99
N GLY A 311 -11.47 13.14 10.23
CA GLY A 311 -11.94 13.11 8.84
C GLY A 311 -11.09 12.23 7.93
N GLY A 312 -9.77 12.18 8.14
CA GLY A 312 -8.86 11.29 7.40
C GLY A 312 -9.09 9.81 7.75
N MET A 313 -9.38 9.51 9.01
CA MET A 313 -9.77 8.16 9.44
C MET A 313 -11.10 7.76 8.79
N LYS A 314 -12.10 8.64 8.86
CA LYS A 314 -13.43 8.38 8.29
C LYS A 314 -13.35 7.99 6.82
N VAL A 315 -12.56 8.70 6.01
CA VAL A 315 -12.37 8.37 4.59
C VAL A 315 -11.78 6.97 4.40
N LYS A 316 -10.75 6.61 5.19
CA LYS A 316 -10.11 5.29 5.09
C LYS A 316 -11.03 4.16 5.56
N VAL A 317 -11.77 4.37 6.65
CA VAL A 317 -12.72 3.40 7.20
C VAL A 317 -13.91 3.21 6.26
N ASP A 318 -14.47 4.29 5.72
CA ASP A 318 -15.55 4.21 4.75
C ASP A 318 -15.09 3.50 3.46
N ALA A 319 -13.85 3.76 2.99
CA ALA A 319 -13.27 3.05 1.86
C ALA A 319 -13.02 1.56 2.13
N ARG A 320 -12.60 1.19 3.36
CA ARG A 320 -12.45 -0.20 3.79
C ARG A 320 -13.80 -0.92 3.79
N ARG A 321 -14.83 -0.31 4.38
CA ARG A 321 -16.20 -0.88 4.42
C ARG A 321 -16.88 -0.94 3.05
N ALA A 322 -16.49 -0.08 2.10
CA ALA A 322 -16.95 -0.19 0.71
C ALA A 322 -16.40 -1.46 0.03
N LYS A 323 -15.20 -1.91 0.39
CA LYS A 323 -14.59 -3.16 -0.11
C LYS A 323 -15.05 -4.38 0.69
N GLU A 324 -15.28 -4.21 1.98
CA GLU A 324 -15.63 -5.27 2.92
C GLU A 324 -16.89 -4.88 3.72
N PRO A 325 -18.10 -4.98 3.10
CA PRO A 325 -19.34 -4.46 3.69
C PRO A 325 -19.76 -5.16 4.99
N ALA A 326 -19.23 -6.36 5.24
CA ALA A 326 -19.48 -7.14 6.43
C ALA A 326 -18.82 -6.54 7.69
N LEU A 327 -17.79 -5.69 7.53
CA LEU A 327 -17.12 -5.06 8.66
C LEU A 327 -17.99 -3.97 9.30
N SER A 328 -18.12 -4.05 10.62
CA SER A 328 -18.63 -2.95 11.44
C SER A 328 -17.69 -1.73 11.36
N VAL A 329 -18.17 -0.58 11.83
CA VAL A 329 -17.34 0.64 11.89
C VAL A 329 -16.13 0.44 12.80
N VAL A 330 -16.29 -0.30 13.90
CA VAL A 330 -15.22 -0.58 14.86
C VAL A 330 -14.17 -1.48 14.23
N GLU A 331 -14.58 -2.60 13.63
CA GLU A 331 -13.67 -3.53 12.96
C GLU A 331 -12.90 -2.84 11.83
N ALA A 332 -13.60 -2.13 10.95
CA ALA A 332 -12.94 -1.39 9.87
C ALA A 332 -12.03 -0.26 10.36
N THR A 333 -12.32 0.35 11.51
CA THR A 333 -11.42 1.33 12.14
C THR A 333 -10.14 0.67 12.61
N ASN A 334 -10.23 -0.51 13.21
CA ASN A 334 -9.07 -1.26 13.67
C ASN A 334 -8.24 -1.82 12.51
N GLU A 335 -8.87 -2.31 11.43
CA GLU A 335 -8.19 -2.70 10.19
C GLU A 335 -7.35 -1.55 9.61
N VAL A 336 -7.94 -0.36 9.52
CA VAL A 336 -7.24 0.83 9.02
C VAL A 336 -6.10 1.25 9.95
N LEU A 337 -6.31 1.14 11.27
CA LEU A 337 -5.25 1.39 12.25
C LEU A 337 -4.09 0.40 12.07
N ALA A 338 -4.39 -0.90 11.87
CA ALA A 338 -3.43 -1.97 11.63
C ALA A 338 -2.63 -1.81 10.33
N ASP A 339 -3.25 -1.28 9.27
CA ASP A 339 -2.55 -0.88 8.04
C ASP A 339 -1.62 0.32 8.28
N MET A 340 -2.08 1.30 9.07
CA MET A 340 -1.36 2.54 9.30
C MET A 340 -0.12 2.37 10.17
N ALA A 341 -0.25 1.75 11.33
CA ALA A 341 0.15 0.38 11.42
C ALA A 341 1.54 -0.03 10.95
N GLY A 342 1.53 -1.14 10.20
CA GLY A 342 2.68 -1.70 9.52
C GLY A 342 3.42 -0.68 8.64
N ASN A 343 2.76 0.39 8.19
CA ASN A 343 3.35 1.46 7.40
C ASN A 343 4.05 2.56 8.21
N GLY A 344 3.97 2.57 9.54
CA GLY A 344 4.67 3.54 10.41
C GLY A 344 4.01 4.90 10.52
N THR A 345 2.72 4.99 10.23
CA THR A 345 1.96 6.26 10.20
C THR A 345 0.94 6.38 11.33
N ALA A 346 0.70 5.33 12.10
CA ALA A 346 -0.29 5.34 13.19
C ALA A 346 0.08 6.29 14.35
N LYS A 347 1.36 6.44 14.70
CA LYS A 347 1.86 7.38 15.73
C LYS A 347 1.54 8.86 15.46
N GLN A 348 1.10 9.20 14.25
CA GLN A 348 0.71 10.57 13.86
C GLN A 348 -0.77 10.86 14.15
N MET A 349 -1.52 9.93 14.72
CA MET A 349 -2.95 10.09 14.96
C MET A 349 -3.27 10.67 16.34
N ASN A 350 -4.03 11.78 16.32
CA ASN A 350 -4.66 12.33 17.50
C ASN A 350 -5.62 11.32 18.14
N GLY A 351 -5.37 10.95 19.39
CA GLY A 351 -6.18 10.01 20.17
C GLY A 351 -5.57 8.61 20.33
N TRP A 352 -4.48 8.30 19.62
CA TRP A 352 -3.80 7.01 19.72
C TRP A 352 -3.27 6.72 21.13
N ASP A 353 -2.59 7.67 21.76
CA ASP A 353 -2.10 7.51 23.13
C ASP A 353 -3.23 7.29 24.15
N ARG A 354 -4.42 7.83 23.88
CA ARG A 354 -5.61 7.60 24.73
C ARG A 354 -6.22 6.24 24.50
N LEU A 355 -6.24 5.76 23.26
CA LEU A 355 -6.66 4.40 22.94
C LEU A 355 -5.74 3.40 23.64
N VAL A 356 -4.43 3.53 23.43
CA VAL A 356 -3.42 2.69 24.08
C VAL A 356 -3.48 2.79 25.61
N GLY A 357 -3.71 4.00 26.15
CA GLY A 357 -3.89 4.21 27.59
C GLY A 357 -5.21 3.68 28.15
N ALA A 358 -6.21 3.41 27.32
CA ALA A 358 -7.48 2.80 27.75
C ALA A 358 -7.38 1.27 27.85
N VAL A 359 -6.37 0.66 27.21
CA VAL A 359 -6.10 -0.81 27.21
C VAL A 359 -4.80 -1.20 27.91
N ARG A 360 -4.08 -0.25 28.51
CA ARG A 360 -2.97 -0.47 29.45
C ARG A 360 -3.44 -0.16 30.86
#